data_AF-A0A7G3U608-F1
#
_entry.id   AF-A0A7G3U608-F1
#
_cell.length_a   1.000
_cell.length_b   1.000
_cell.length_c   1.000
_cell.angle_alpha   90.00
_cell.angle_beta   90.00
_cell.angle_gamma   90.00
#
_symmetry.space_group_name_H-M   'P 1'
#
loop_
_entity.id
_entity.type
_entity.pdbx_description
1 polymer ?
#
loop_
_entity_poly.entity_id
_entity_poly.type
_entity_poly.pdbx_seq_one_letter_code
_entity_poly.pdbx_strand_id
1 'polypeptide(L)' 'MNPAARSAFEAGMRKIAADPYGPGTGPANSPREPDRRSATVGSYIAVYYVSRPVLTITTVHIIG' A
#
# COMPACT_ATOMS: atom_id res chain seq x y z
N MET A 1 -1.42 -9.96 -15.36
CA MET A 1 -2.15 -10.24 -14.10
C MET A 1 -3.46 -10.93 -14.43
N ASN A 2 -3.74 -12.07 -13.80
CA ASN A 2 -5.04 -12.77 -13.90
C ASN A 2 -6.17 -11.89 -13.30
N PRO A 3 -7.42 -11.91 -13.82
CA PRO A 3 -8.55 -11.14 -13.29
C PRO A 3 -8.79 -11.28 -11.77
N ALA A 4 -8.64 -12.47 -11.20
CA ALA A 4 -8.76 -12.73 -9.77
C ALA A 4 -7.65 -12.03 -8.97
N ALA A 5 -6.40 -12.09 -9.45
CA ALA A 5 -5.28 -11.39 -8.83
C ALA A 5 -5.47 -9.87 -8.89
N ARG A 6 -6.03 -9.35 -9.99
CA ARG A 6 -6.39 -7.94 -10.13
C ARG A 6 -7.44 -7.51 -9.11
N SER A 7 -8.52 -8.28 -9.00
CA SER A 7 -9.61 -8.00 -8.07
C SER A 7 -9.13 -7.99 -6.61
N ALA A 8 -8.28 -8.97 -6.24
CA ALA A 8 -7.67 -9.04 -4.92
C ALA A 8 -6.76 -7.83 -4.63
N PHE A 9 -5.93 -7.43 -5.60
CA PHE A 9 -5.09 -6.24 -5.49
C PHE A 9 -5.93 -4.97 -5.31
N GLU A 10 -6.94 -4.75 -6.16
CA GLU A 10 -7.83 -3.57 -6.09
C GLU A 10 -8.59 -3.52 -4.75
N ALA A 11 -9.08 -4.66 -4.25
CA ALA A 11 -9.71 -4.74 -2.94
C ALA A 11 -8.74 -4.39 -1.80
N GLY A 12 -7.49 -4.84 -1.89
CA GLY A 12 -6.42 -4.47 -0.94
C GLY A 12 -6.13 -2.97 -0.98
N MET A 13 -5.98 -2.40 -2.16
CA MET A 13 -5.74 -0.95 -2.33
C MET A 13 -6.88 -0.10 -1.78
N ARG A 14 -8.15 -0.52 -1.94
CA ARG A 14 -9.31 0.17 -1.34
C ARG A 14 -9.26 0.21 0.19
N LYS A 15 -8.78 -0.86 0.83
CA LYS A 15 -8.59 -0.91 2.28
C LYS A 15 -7.50 0.07 2.73
N ILE A 16 -6.36 0.08 2.03
CA ILE A 16 -5.27 1.03 2.34
C ILE A 16 -5.75 2.48 2.15
N ALA A 17 -6.55 2.76 1.12
CA ALA A 17 -7.11 4.09 0.90
C ALA A 17 -8.06 4.54 2.00
N ALA A 18 -8.84 3.62 2.58
CA ALA A 18 -9.74 3.93 3.69
C ALA A 18 -9.00 4.12 5.02
N ASP A 19 -7.95 3.33 5.28
CA ASP A 19 -7.12 3.43 6.48
C ASP A 19 -5.64 3.15 6.16
N PRO A 20 -4.85 4.20 5.81
CA PRO A 20 -3.45 4.04 5.43
C PRO A 20 -2.53 3.60 6.57
N TYR A 21 -3.00 3.70 7.82
CA TYR A 21 -2.27 3.29 9.04
C TYR A 21 -2.83 2.00 9.65
N GLY A 22 -3.80 1.38 8.99
CA GLY A 22 -4.56 0.25 9.50
C GLY A 22 -3.76 -1.06 9.60
N PRO A 23 -4.45 -2.14 10.04
CA PRO A 23 -3.83 -3.45 10.22
C PRO A 23 -3.17 -3.98 8.95
N GLY A 24 -1.95 -4.51 9.09
CA GLY A 24 -1.16 -5.02 7.96
C GLY A 24 -0.37 -3.96 7.20
N THR A 25 -0.45 -2.69 7.63
CA THR A 25 0.44 -1.63 7.16
C THR A 25 1.61 -1.46 8.13
N GLY A 26 2.81 -1.24 7.60
CA GLY A 26 4.03 -1.03 8.40
C GLY A 26 4.92 0.07 7.81
N PRO A 27 5.90 0.56 8.58
CA PRO A 27 6.91 1.45 8.04
C PRO A 27 7.75 0.72 6.98
N ALA A 28 8.03 1.37 5.86
CA ALA A 28 8.80 0.78 4.75
C ALA A 28 10.34 0.81 4.98
N ASN A 29 10.80 0.66 6.24
CA ASN A 29 12.20 0.64 6.65
C ASN A 29 13.03 1.86 6.22
N SER A 30 12.49 3.07 6.36
CA SER A 30 13.21 4.31 6.05
C SER A 30 13.10 5.30 7.23
N PRO A 31 14.13 5.42 8.08
CA PRO A 31 14.13 6.36 9.21
C PRO A 31 13.99 7.82 8.78
N ARG A 32 14.32 8.13 7.52
CA ARG A 32 14.25 9.46 6.93
C ARG A 32 12.90 9.76 6.29
N GLU A 33 12.05 8.75 6.12
CA GLU A 33 10.76 8.86 5.42
C GLU A 33 9.67 8.25 6.30
N PRO A 34 9.30 8.90 7.42
CA PRO A 34 8.33 8.38 8.37
C PRO A 34 6.93 8.16 7.75
N ASP A 35 6.64 8.86 6.66
CA ASP A 35 5.39 8.76 5.93
C ASP A 35 5.39 7.65 4.87
N ARG A 36 6.52 6.96 4.66
CA ARG A 36 6.63 5.84 3.71
C ARG A 36 6.21 4.53 4.38
N ARG A 37 5.18 3.91 3.84
CA ARG A 37 4.55 2.69 4.37
C ARG A 37 4.57 1.57 3.35
N SER A 38 4.44 0.35 3.84
CA SER A 38 4.25 -0.84 3.03
C SER A 38 3.12 -1.70 3.58
N ALA A 39 2.46 -2.44 2.69
CA ALA A 39 1.43 -3.41 3.05
C ALA A 39 1.37 -4.53 2.00
N THR A 40 0.99 -5.73 2.42
CA THR A 40 0.71 -6.83 1.50
C THR A 40 -0.72 -6.74 0.97
N VAL A 41 -0.89 -6.76 -0.34
CA VAL A 41 -2.18 -6.70 -1.06
C VAL A 41 -2.28 -7.86 -2.04
N GLY A 42 -3.03 -8.89 -1.65
CA GLY A 42 -3.05 -10.16 -2.40
C GLY A 42 -1.66 -10.81 -2.39
N SER A 43 -1.15 -11.15 -3.57
CA SER A 43 0.20 -11.70 -3.75
C SER A 43 1.29 -10.63 -3.91
N TYR A 44 0.97 -9.36 -3.69
CA TYR A 44 1.85 -8.23 -3.97
C TYR A 44 2.18 -7.45 -2.71
N ILE A 45 3.30 -6.73 -2.71
CA ILE A 45 3.61 -5.72 -1.70
C ILE A 45 3.37 -4.35 -2.33
N ALA A 46 2.52 -3.52 -1.72
CA ALA A 46 2.37 -2.12 -2.07
C ALA A 46 3.24 -1.27 -1.14
N VAL A 47 4.08 -0.41 -1.70
CA VAL A 47 4.82 0.62 -0.97
C VAL A 47 4.27 1.98 -1.38
N TYR A 48 3.91 2.82 -0.41
CA TYR A 48 3.21 4.08 -0.62
C TYR A 48 3.64 5.15 0.39
N TYR A 49 3.25 6.40 0.14
CA TYR A 49 3.44 7.52 1.05
C TYR A 49 2.08 7.97 1.62
N VAL A 50 2.07 8.46 2.85
CA VAL A 50 0.90 9.12 3.45
C VAL A 50 1.24 10.58 3.69
N SER A 51 0.91 11.46 2.75
CA SER A 51 1.07 12.89 2.95
C SER A 51 -0.13 13.42 3.76
N ARG A 52 0.10 14.00 4.94
CA ARG A 52 -0.97 14.55 5.81
C ARG A 52 -1.98 15.49 5.11
N PRO A 53 -1.60 16.29 4.08
CA PRO A 53 -2.55 17.11 3.33
C PRO A 53 -3.15 16.42 2.09
N VAL A 54 -2.55 15.33 1.58
CA VAL A 54 -2.92 14.74 0.29
C VAL A 54 -2.85 13.22 0.42
N LEU A 55 -3.99 12.59 0.66
CA LEU A 55 -4.16 11.14 0.85
C LEU A 55 -3.89 10.37 -0.46
N THR A 56 -2.68 10.50 -1.02
CA THR A 56 -2.27 9.91 -2.30
C THR A 56 -1.42 8.69 -2.05
N ILE A 57 -1.98 7.51 -2.37
CA ILE A 57 -1.27 6.24 -2.33
C ILE A 57 -0.64 6.00 -3.70
N THR A 58 0.68 6.15 -3.80
CA THR A 58 1.45 5.79 -5.00
C THR A 58 2.09 4.44 -4.80
N THR A 59 1.61 3.39 -5.47
CA THR A 59 2.26 2.07 -5.44
C THR A 59 3.55 2.11 -6.25
N VAL A 60 4.70 2.11 -5.59
CA VAL A 60 6.02 2.29 -6.24
C VAL A 60 6.58 0.99 -6.80
N HIS A 61 6.21 -0.16 -6.23
CA HIS A 61 6.73 -1.45 -6.64
C HIS A 61 5.68 -2.53 -6.44
N ILE A 62 5.55 -3.44 -7.41
CA ILE A 62 4.65 -4.59 -7.35
C ILE A 62 5.54 -5.80 -7.62
N ILE A 63 5.86 -6.56 -6.56
CA ILE A 63 6.62 -7.81 -6.63
C ILE A 63 5.61 -8.95 -6.53
N GLY A 64 5.58 -9.85 -7.51
CA GLY A 64 4.73 -11.02 -7.53
C GLY A 64 5.22 -12.07 -8.53
#